data_AF-A0A2V8K535-F1
#
_entry.id   AF-A0A2V8K535-F1
#
_cell.length_a   1.000
_cell.length_b   1.000
_cell.length_c   1.000
_cell.angle_alpha   90.00
_cell.angle_beta   90.00
_cell.angle_gamma   90.00
#
_symmetry.space_group_name_H-M   'P 1'
#
loop_
_entity.id
_entity.type
_entity.pdbx_description
1 polymer ?
#
loop_
_entity_poly.entity_id
_entity_poly.type
_entity_poly.pdbx_seq_one_letter_code
_entity_poly.pdbx_strand_id
1 'polypeptide(L)'
;MIYSTGMVYSAQGKREEALQIIKELEEMSGANLSQAHYIASVYAALNEKDSALTWLERGLATGALGTFFKDEPFWDPFRGDPRFTDLLRRMGVPS
;
A
#
# COMPACT_ATOMS: atom_id res chain seq x y z
N MET A 1 -12.05 9.87 -4.52
CA MET A 1 -11.54 8.48 -4.69
C MET A 1 -11.62 7.77 -3.35
N ILE A 2 -12.13 6.54 -3.30
CA ILE A 2 -12.36 5.81 -2.03
C ILE A 2 -11.08 5.63 -1.19
N TYR A 3 -9.91 5.60 -1.83
CA TYR A 3 -8.60 5.64 -1.17
C TYR A 3 -8.46 6.75 -0.12
N SER A 4 -8.81 8.00 -0.48
CA SER A 4 -8.72 9.13 0.45
C SER A 4 -9.60 8.94 1.69
N THR A 5 -10.75 8.27 1.55
CA THR A 5 -11.63 7.91 2.66
C THR A 5 -10.97 6.86 3.56
N GLY A 6 -10.32 5.84 2.98
CA GLY A 6 -9.57 4.83 3.73
C GLY A 6 -8.42 5.42 4.55
N MET A 7 -7.70 6.38 3.99
CA MET A 7 -6.64 7.11 4.71
C MET A 7 -7.21 7.93 5.88
N VAL A 8 -8.33 8.61 5.66
CA VAL A 8 -9.02 9.39 6.70
C VAL A 8 -9.54 8.50 7.82
N TYR A 9 -10.10 7.33 7.50
CA TYR A 9 -10.51 6.35 8.52
C TYR A 9 -9.32 5.80 9.30
N SER A 10 -8.22 5.48 8.62
CA SER A 10 -6.99 5.03 9.27
C SER A 10 -6.46 6.06 10.26
N ALA A 11 -6.42 7.34 9.87
CA ALA A 11 -5.99 8.45 10.74
C ALA A 11 -6.92 8.67 11.95
N GLN A 12 -8.21 8.34 11.82
CA GLN A 12 -9.18 8.41 12.92
C GLN A 12 -9.17 7.17 13.84
N GLY A 13 -8.34 6.16 13.57
CA GLY A 13 -8.37 4.87 14.26
C GLY A 13 -9.60 4.02 13.93
N LYS A 14 -10.36 4.38 12.87
CA LYS A 14 -11.54 3.69 12.37
C LYS A 14 -11.13 2.51 11.50
N ARG A 15 -10.60 1.49 12.16
CA ARG A 15 -10.00 0.33 11.51
C ARG A 15 -11.00 -0.42 10.64
N GLU A 16 -12.19 -0.69 11.14
CA GLU A 16 -13.20 -1.48 10.41
C GLU A 16 -13.64 -0.78 9.13
N GLU A 17 -13.85 0.53 9.18
CA GLU A 17 -14.22 1.33 8.02
C GLU A 17 -13.06 1.43 7.01
N ALA A 18 -11.80 1.53 7.47
CA ALA A 18 -10.65 1.47 6.60
C ALA A 18 -10.49 0.10 5.91
N LEU A 19 -10.77 -1.00 6.61
CA LEU A 19 -10.78 -2.35 6.03
C LEU A 19 -11.90 -2.53 5.00
N GLN A 20 -13.05 -1.89 5.19
CA GLN A 20 -14.11 -1.87 4.18
C GLN A 20 -13.66 -1.16 2.90
N ILE A 21 -12.92 -0.06 3.03
CA ILE A 21 -12.33 0.63 1.86
C ILE A 21 -11.28 -0.25 1.16
N ILE A 22 -10.48 -1.01 1.90
CA ILE A 22 -9.56 -1.99 1.30
C ILE A 22 -10.32 -3.00 0.44
N LYS A 23 -11.42 -3.56 0.97
CA LYS A 23 -12.24 -4.52 0.21
C LYS A 23 -12.77 -3.93 -1.09
N GLU A 24 -13.26 -2.70 -1.06
CA GLU A 24 -13.73 -2.01 -2.27
C GLU A 24 -12.58 -1.76 -3.27
N LEU A 25 -11.40 -1.38 -2.79
CA LEU A 25 -10.21 -1.23 -3.63
C LEU A 25 -9.78 -2.58 -4.23
N GLU A 26 -9.87 -3.69 -3.49
CA GLU A 26 -9.60 -5.04 -4.00
C GLU A 26 -10.54 -5.42 -5.15
N GLU A 27 -11.84 -5.16 -4.97
CA GLU A 27 -12.87 -5.41 -6.00
C GLU A 27 -12.60 -4.58 -7.26
N MET A 28 -12.26 -3.29 -7.10
CA MET A 28 -11.87 -2.42 -8.21
C MET A 28 -10.55 -2.83 -8.86
N SER A 29 -9.64 -3.40 -8.08
CA SER A 29 -8.29 -3.77 -8.54
C SER A 29 -8.32 -4.91 -9.53
N GLY A 30 -9.26 -5.85 -9.39
CA GLY A 30 -9.36 -7.04 -10.24
C GLY A 30 -8.05 -7.83 -10.34
N ALA A 31 -7.93 -8.64 -11.39
CA ALA A 31 -6.78 -9.54 -11.58
C ALA A 31 -5.47 -8.83 -11.92
N ASN A 32 -5.51 -7.60 -12.45
CA ASN A 32 -4.31 -6.86 -12.85
C ASN A 32 -3.63 -6.12 -11.69
N LEU A 33 -4.27 -6.12 -10.51
CA LEU A 33 -3.76 -5.48 -9.30
C LEU A 33 -3.54 -3.95 -9.45
N SER A 34 -4.34 -3.29 -10.30
CA SER A 34 -4.21 -1.85 -10.59
C SER A 34 -4.36 -0.91 -9.39
N GLN A 35 -4.93 -1.37 -8.27
CA GLN A 35 -5.07 -0.58 -7.03
C GLN A 35 -4.10 -1.05 -5.92
N ALA A 36 -3.14 -1.93 -6.22
CA ALA A 36 -2.25 -2.53 -5.22
C ALA A 36 -1.54 -1.50 -4.33
N HIS A 37 -1.07 -0.38 -4.90
CA HIS A 37 -0.40 0.65 -4.09
C HIS A 37 -1.38 1.37 -3.16
N TYR A 38 -2.62 1.63 -3.58
CA TYR A 38 -3.63 2.25 -2.70
C TYR A 38 -4.05 1.32 -1.57
N ILE A 39 -4.22 0.02 -1.86
CA ILE A 39 -4.53 -0.98 -0.85
C ILE A 39 -3.38 -1.06 0.17
N ALA A 40 -2.14 -1.15 -0.32
CA ALA A 40 -0.95 -1.18 0.51
C ALA A 40 -0.82 0.08 1.39
N SER A 41 -1.11 1.26 0.84
CA SER A 41 -1.08 2.54 1.57
C SER A 41 -2.10 2.58 2.72
N VAL A 42 -3.32 2.06 2.52
CA VAL A 42 -4.32 2.02 3.60
C VAL A 42 -3.88 1.04 4.70
N TYR A 43 -3.34 -0.13 4.35
CA TYR A 43 -2.74 -1.03 5.35
C TYR A 43 -1.56 -0.36 6.08
N ALA A 44 -0.71 0.38 5.38
CA ALA A 44 0.41 1.08 5.98
C ALA A 44 -0.07 2.14 6.98
N ALA A 45 -1.11 2.91 6.63
CA ALA A 45 -1.73 3.88 7.53
C ALA A 45 -2.40 3.24 8.75
N LEU A 46 -2.85 1.99 8.66
CA LEU A 46 -3.33 1.18 9.78
C LEU A 46 -2.21 0.53 10.60
N ASN A 47 -0.94 0.79 10.26
CA ASN A 47 0.23 0.14 10.85
C ASN A 47 0.26 -1.40 10.65
N GLU A 48 -0.44 -1.89 9.63
CA GLU A 48 -0.52 -3.31 9.23
C GLU A 48 0.61 -3.67 8.28
N LYS A 49 1.81 -3.76 8.86
CA LYS A 49 3.07 -3.81 8.11
C LYS A 49 3.17 -4.98 7.13
N ASP A 50 2.82 -6.18 7.56
CA ASP A 50 2.94 -7.38 6.72
C ASP A 50 1.94 -7.36 5.57
N SER A 51 0.72 -6.90 5.81
CA SER A 51 -0.32 -6.76 4.78
C SER A 51 0.06 -5.70 3.74
N ALA A 52 0.57 -4.55 4.17
CA ALA A 52 1.03 -3.50 3.27
C ALA A 52 2.14 -4.00 2.34
N LEU A 53 3.18 -4.64 2.90
CA LEU A 53 4.30 -5.18 2.11
C LEU A 53 3.85 -6.31 1.18
N THR A 54 2.95 -7.18 1.62
CA THR A 54 2.38 -8.24 0.78
C THR A 54 1.69 -7.66 -0.45
N TRP A 55 0.92 -6.58 -0.29
CA TRP A 55 0.25 -5.92 -1.41
C TRP A 55 1.21 -5.22 -2.37
N LEU A 56 2.28 -4.61 -1.85
CA LEU A 56 3.33 -4.06 -2.72
C LEU A 56 4.03 -5.18 -3.51
N GLU A 57 4.39 -6.31 -2.90
CA GLU A 57 5.01 -7.44 -3.61
C GLU A 57 4.10 -7.98 -4.73
N ARG A 58 2.80 -8.11 -4.45
CA ARG A 58 1.82 -8.54 -5.45
C ARG A 58 1.74 -7.55 -6.62
N GLY A 59 1.66 -6.26 -6.34
CA GLY A 59 1.65 -5.23 -7.39
C GLY A 59 2.95 -5.18 -8.19
N LEU A 60 4.10 -5.42 -7.55
CA LEU A 60 5.39 -5.50 -8.24
C LEU A 60 5.42 -6.67 -9.21
N ALA A 61 4.93 -7.84 -8.79
CA ALA A 61 4.89 -9.05 -9.62
C ALA A 61 4.04 -8.88 -10.89
N THR A 62 3.02 -8.03 -10.87
CA THR A 62 2.18 -7.74 -12.05
C THR A 62 2.61 -6.50 -12.84
N GLY A 63 3.63 -5.78 -12.36
CA GLY A 63 4.05 -4.50 -12.96
C GLY A 63 3.07 -3.35 -12.72
N ALA A 64 2.15 -3.49 -11.76
CA ALA A 64 1.15 -2.49 -11.43
C ALA A 64 1.67 -1.36 -10.52
N LEU A 65 2.87 -1.50 -9.94
CA LEU A 65 3.46 -0.47 -9.09
C LEU A 65 4.21 0.60 -9.91
N GLY A 66 3.86 1.86 -9.68
CA GLY A 66 4.70 3.01 -10.00
C GLY A 66 5.65 3.36 -8.84
N THR A 67 6.68 4.17 -9.08
CA THR A 67 7.71 4.48 -8.07
C THR A 67 7.30 5.58 -7.07
N PHE A 68 6.26 6.36 -7.37
CA PHE A 68 5.89 7.55 -6.58
C PHE A 68 5.32 7.25 -5.20
N PHE A 69 4.76 6.06 -4.95
CA PHE A 69 4.10 5.77 -3.67
C PHE A 69 5.07 5.90 -2.48
N LYS A 70 6.36 5.60 -2.68
CA LYS A 70 7.41 5.59 -1.63
C LYS A 70 7.68 6.96 -0.99
N ASP A 71 7.24 8.03 -1.66
CA ASP A 71 7.49 9.42 -1.22
C ASP A 71 6.43 9.88 -0.21
N GLU A 72 5.39 9.07 0.02
CA GLU A 72 4.35 9.38 1.00
C GLU A 72 4.85 9.17 2.45
N PRO A 73 4.56 10.09 3.40
CA PRO A 73 5.08 10.03 4.77
C PRO A 73 4.72 8.78 5.56
N PHE A 74 3.58 8.14 5.26
CA PHE A 74 3.14 6.93 5.96
C PHE A 74 4.01 5.70 5.63
N TRP A 75 4.95 5.79 4.69
CA TRP A 75 5.99 4.78 4.48
C TRP A 75 7.23 4.97 5.34
N ASP A 76 7.37 6.07 6.08
CA ASP A 76 8.54 6.32 6.92
C ASP A 76 8.82 5.17 7.93
N PRO A 77 7.80 4.56 8.60
CA PRO A 77 8.02 3.39 9.45
C PRO A 77 8.50 2.13 8.71
N PHE A 78 8.37 2.10 7.38
CA PHE A 78 8.73 0.97 6.52
C PHE A 78 10.13 1.09 5.94
N ARG A 79 10.72 2.30 5.90
CA ARG A 79 12.04 2.55 5.30
C ARG A 79 13.17 1.72 5.94
N GLY A 80 13.01 1.32 7.20
CA GLY A 80 13.95 0.42 7.89
C GLY A 80 13.69 -1.08 7.68
N ASP A 81 12.60 -1.47 7.00
CA ASP A 81 12.32 -2.89 6.73
C ASP A 81 13.15 -3.39 5.53
N PRO A 82 13.92 -4.48 5.69
CA PRO A 82 14.69 -5.05 4.58
C PRO A 82 13.82 -5.43 3.38
N ARG A 83 12.57 -5.86 3.60
CA ARG A 83 11.62 -6.22 2.53
C ARG A 83 11.21 -4.99 1.71
N PHE A 84 10.98 -3.86 2.37
CA PHE A 84 10.66 -2.61 1.68
C PHE A 84 11.86 -2.10 0.87
N THR A 85 13.06 -2.19 1.44
CA THR A 85 14.31 -1.81 0.77
C THR A 85 14.57 -2.68 -0.46
N ASP A 86 14.41 -4.00 -0.34
CA ASP A 86 14.57 -4.92 -1.48
C ASP A 86 13.53 -4.66 -2.58
N LEU A 87 12.29 -4.37 -2.20
CA LEU A 87 11.22 -4.02 -3.14
C LEU A 87 11.58 -2.77 -3.96
N LEU A 88 12.02 -1.69 -3.31
CA LEU A 88 12.45 -0.47 -4.01
C LEU A 88 13.65 -0.73 -4.94
N ARG A 89 14.62 -1.53 -4.49
CA ARG A 89 15.77 -1.95 -5.30
C ARG A 89 15.32 -2.72 -6.56
N ARG A 90 14.36 -3.65 -6.43
CA ARG A 90 13.79 -4.40 -7.56
C ARG A 90 12.98 -3.54 -8.51
N MET A 91 12.42 -2.44 -8.02
CA MET A 91 11.78 -1.40 -8.85
C MET A 91 12.78 -0.48 -9.57
N GLY A 92 14.09 -0.64 -9.35
CA GLY A 92 15.12 0.23 -9.91
C GLY A 92 15.18 1.61 -9.25
N VAL A 93 14.60 1.76 -8.07
CA VAL A 93 14.69 2.99 -7.28
C VAL A 93 15.97 2.90 -6.44
N PRO A 94 16.92 3.86 -6.58
CA PRO A 94 18.05 3.93 -5.69
C PRO A 94 17.57 4.25 -4.27
N SER A 95 18.04 3.46 -3.30
CA SER A 95 17.90 3.69 -1.86
C SER A 95 18.70 4.90 -1.40
#